data_AF-A0A9W7YEU1-F1
#
_entry.id   AF-A0A9W7YEU1-F1
#
_cell.length_a   1.000
_cell.length_b   1.000
_cell.length_c   1.000
_cell.angle_alpha   90.00
_cell.angle_beta   90.00
_cell.angle_gamma   90.00
#
_symmetry.space_group_name_H-M   'P 1'
#
loop_
_entity.id
_entity.type
_entity.pdbx_description
1 polymer ?
#
loop_
_entity_poly.entity_id
_entity_poly.type
_entity_poly.pdbx_seq_one_letter_code
_entity_poly.pdbx_strand_id
1 'polypeptide(L)'
;MFGLLISRGSSARAACQALRHAGRAFESTLAAGPAAPETVVYPYYVSRTRFQSLPVYTDIRNGRTRMLTLVRRITGDLGALRADLAKELGDESIAIKSAAQQLVIKGDRTKEIREWLTKRGF
;
A
#
# COMPACT_ATOMS: atom_id res chain seq x y z
N MET A 1 27.18 -6.72 69.16
CA MET A 1 26.33 -7.61 69.98
C MET A 1 25.84 -6.78 71.17
N PHE A 2 24.57 -6.50 71.43
CA PHE A 2 23.28 -6.74 70.78
C PHE A 2 22.44 -5.53 71.20
N GLY A 3 21.97 -4.73 70.25
CA GLY A 3 20.98 -3.69 70.51
C GLY A 3 19.61 -4.34 70.59
N LEU A 4 18.91 -4.14 71.70
CA LEU A 4 17.51 -4.51 71.86
C LEU A 4 16.79 -3.36 72.56
N LEU A 5 15.99 -2.60 71.83
CA LEU A 5 14.98 -1.74 72.44
C LEU A 5 13.62 -2.06 71.83
N ILE A 6 12.73 -2.40 72.75
CA ILE A 6 11.44 -3.04 72.61
C ILE A 6 10.43 -1.88 72.51
N SER A 7 9.60 -1.84 71.46
CA SER A 7 8.14 -2.08 71.55
C SER A 7 7.20 -0.86 71.68
N ARG A 8 6.33 -0.80 70.67
CA ARG A 8 4.85 -0.60 70.69
C ARG A 8 4.22 0.76 70.98
N GLY A 9 3.17 1.01 70.19
CA GLY A 9 1.99 1.83 70.51
C GLY A 9 1.93 3.10 69.66
N SER A 10 1.22 3.14 68.52
CA SER A 10 -0.24 3.13 68.34
C SER A 10 -0.95 4.26 69.09
N SER A 11 -1.36 5.32 68.37
CA SER A 11 -2.77 5.56 68.02
C SER A 11 -3.05 7.04 67.72
N ALA A 12 -3.62 7.26 66.53
CA ALA A 12 -4.60 8.26 66.12
C ALA A 12 -4.74 9.60 66.86
N ARG A 13 -4.77 10.71 66.08
CA ARG A 13 -5.99 11.50 65.88
C ARG A 13 -5.80 12.67 64.88
N ALA A 14 -6.72 12.71 63.92
CA ALA A 14 -7.45 13.87 63.40
C ALA A 14 -6.71 15.18 63.03
N ALA A 15 -6.70 15.47 61.71
CA ALA A 15 -7.17 16.73 61.13
C ALA A 15 -7.19 16.55 59.60
N CYS A 16 -8.34 16.37 58.96
CA CYS A 16 -9.07 17.46 58.31
C CYS A 16 -8.15 18.54 57.72
N GLN A 17 -7.89 18.48 56.41
CA GLN A 17 -8.24 19.60 55.53
C GLN A 17 -8.06 19.23 54.05
N ALA A 18 -9.19 19.24 53.36
CA ALA A 18 -9.32 19.18 51.93
C ALA A 18 -8.76 20.45 51.27
N LEU A 19 -7.83 20.32 50.33
CA LEU A 19 -7.57 21.30 49.28
C LEU A 19 -7.16 20.51 48.02
N ARG A 20 -8.11 20.19 47.14
CA ARG A 20 -8.44 21.03 45.98
C ARG A 20 -7.22 21.37 45.13
N HIS A 21 -6.70 20.38 44.40
CA HIS A 21 -6.04 20.66 43.14
C HIS A 21 -6.69 19.83 42.04
N ALA A 22 -7.73 20.47 41.49
CA ALA A 22 -8.22 20.38 40.13
C ALA A 22 -7.68 19.19 39.33
N GLY A 23 -8.54 18.20 39.11
CA GLY A 23 -8.43 17.37 37.94
C GLY A 23 -8.42 18.29 36.73
N ARG A 24 -7.25 18.44 36.10
CA ARG A 24 -7.18 18.86 34.70
C ARG A 24 -7.88 17.76 33.93
N ALA A 25 -9.11 18.04 33.50
CA ALA A 25 -9.74 17.31 32.43
C ALA A 25 -8.76 17.31 31.26
N PHE A 26 -8.13 16.17 31.01
CA PHE A 26 -7.47 15.93 29.74
C PHE A 26 -8.62 15.69 28.75
N GLU A 27 -9.23 16.80 28.32
CA GLU A 27 -10.18 16.80 27.20
C GLU A 27 -9.42 16.20 26.02
N SER A 28 -9.71 14.93 25.78
CA SER A 28 -9.22 14.20 24.63
C SER A 28 -9.96 14.74 23.43
N THR A 29 -9.49 15.85 22.88
CA THR A 29 -9.86 16.29 21.54
C THR A 29 -9.41 15.19 20.61
N LEU A 30 -10.36 14.31 20.26
CA LEU A 30 -10.24 13.31 19.20
C LEU A 30 -9.95 14.08 17.92
N ALA A 31 -8.68 14.34 17.66
CA ALA A 31 -8.21 14.86 16.40
C ALA A 31 -8.63 13.83 15.33
N ALA A 32 -9.60 14.22 14.51
CA ALA A 32 -9.89 13.55 13.27
C ALA A 32 -8.56 13.43 12.50
N GLY A 33 -8.04 12.20 12.45
CA GLY A 33 -6.82 11.91 11.70
C GLY A 33 -6.98 12.37 10.26
N PRO A 34 -5.90 12.80 9.59
CA PRO A 34 -5.97 13.30 8.22
C PRO A 34 -6.72 12.29 7.37
N ALA A 35 -7.75 12.77 6.68
CA ALA A 35 -8.58 11.98 5.78
C ALA A 35 -7.68 11.09 4.93
N ALA A 36 -7.90 9.77 5.04
CA ALA A 36 -7.10 8.77 4.35
C ALA A 36 -7.04 9.11 2.86
N PRO A 37 -5.88 8.94 2.20
CA PRO A 37 -5.80 9.19 0.77
C PRO A 37 -6.85 8.34 0.06
N GLU A 38 -7.68 8.99 -0.76
CA GLU A 38 -8.68 8.33 -1.58
C GLU A 38 -7.96 7.36 -2.52
N THR A 39 -7.96 6.07 -2.17
CA THR A 39 -7.30 5.05 -2.98
C THR A 39 -8.16 4.79 -4.20
N VAL A 40 -7.65 5.12 -5.38
CA VAL A 40 -8.30 4.76 -6.63
C VAL A 40 -8.22 3.24 -6.77
N VAL A 41 -9.33 2.56 -6.51
CA VAL A 41 -9.44 1.10 -6.63
C VAL A 41 -9.78 0.75 -8.07
N TYR A 42 -8.81 0.19 -8.79
CA TYR A 42 -9.02 -0.39 -10.10
C TYR A 42 -9.51 -1.84 -9.97
N PRO A 43 -10.31 -2.36 -10.93
CA PRO A 43 -10.74 -3.77 -10.94
C PRO A 43 -9.59 -4.76 -11.26
N TYR A 44 -8.38 -4.23 -11.50
CA TYR A 44 -7.16 -4.99 -11.75
C TYR A 44 -6.00 -4.35 -11.01
N TYR A 45 -4.98 -5.16 -10.75
CA TYR A 45 -3.77 -4.73 -10.05
C TYR A 45 -2.53 -5.33 -10.70
N VAL A 46 -1.50 -4.52 -10.92
CA VAL A 46 -0.22 -4.98 -11.45
C VAL A 46 0.79 -5.02 -10.31
N SER A 47 1.21 -6.22 -9.91
CA SER A 47 2.15 -6.36 -8.80
C SER A 47 3.60 -6.14 -9.24
N ARG A 48 4.32 -5.30 -8.48
CA ARG A 48 5.75 -5.09 -8.69
C ARG A 48 6.57 -6.35 -8.42
N THR A 49 7.76 -6.40 -9.01
CA THR A 49 8.73 -7.47 -8.75
C THR A 49 9.35 -7.33 -7.35
N ARG A 50 10.14 -8.34 -6.93
CA ARG A 50 10.90 -8.29 -5.68
C ARG A 50 11.79 -7.04 -5.58
N PHE A 51 12.32 -6.59 -6.71
CA PHE A 51 13.15 -5.39 -6.82
C PHE A 51 12.31 -4.12 -7.07
N GLN A 52 11.02 -4.14 -6.75
CA GLN A 52 10.08 -3.02 -6.89
C GLN A 52 9.99 -2.45 -8.32
N SER A 53 10.44 -3.20 -9.33
CA SER A 53 10.36 -2.81 -10.73
C SER A 53 9.04 -3.27 -11.36
N LEU A 54 8.52 -2.49 -12.30
CA LEU A 54 7.31 -2.82 -13.06
C LEU A 54 7.53 -4.07 -13.94
N PRO A 55 6.60 -5.04 -13.94
CA PRO A 55 6.72 -6.30 -14.66
C PRO A 55 6.41 -6.17 -16.18
N VAL A 56 7.06 -5.20 -16.84
CA VAL A 56 6.93 -4.92 -18.28
C VAL A 56 8.23 -5.30 -18.98
N TYR A 57 8.13 -6.24 -19.91
CA TYR A 57 9.27 -6.87 -20.59
C TYR A 57 9.10 -6.85 -22.10
N THR A 58 10.19 -6.82 -22.84
CA THR A 58 10.21 -6.99 -24.29
C THR A 58 10.55 -8.44 -24.63
N ASP A 59 9.77 -9.07 -25.49
CA ASP A 59 9.99 -10.40 -26.03
C ASP A 59 10.33 -10.28 -27.53
N ILE A 60 11.56 -10.62 -27.87
CA ILE A 60 12.12 -10.47 -29.22
C ILE A 60 12.24 -11.86 -29.84
N ARG A 61 11.55 -12.07 -30.96
CA ARG A 61 11.49 -13.35 -31.67
C ARG A 61 11.88 -13.18 -33.15
N ASN A 62 12.11 -14.31 -33.81
CA ASN A 62 12.37 -14.40 -35.25
C ASN A 62 13.49 -13.45 -35.71
N GLY A 63 14.66 -13.50 -35.05
CA GLY A 63 15.80 -12.68 -35.45
C GLY A 63 15.55 -11.16 -35.37
N ARG A 64 14.80 -10.69 -34.36
CA ARG A 64 14.43 -9.27 -34.13
C ARG A 64 13.34 -8.71 -35.03
N THR A 65 12.76 -9.49 -35.94
CA THR A 65 11.62 -9.04 -36.75
C THR A 65 10.33 -8.91 -35.92
N ARG A 66 10.13 -9.80 -34.94
CA ARG A 66 8.93 -9.77 -34.08
C ARG A 66 9.30 -9.26 -32.69
N MET A 67 8.87 -8.05 -32.38
CA MET A 67 8.96 -7.49 -31.04
C MET A 67 7.57 -7.49 -30.41
N LEU A 68 7.48 -8.03 -29.20
CA LEU A 68 6.27 -8.06 -28.40
C LEU A 68 6.58 -7.42 -27.05
N THR A 69 5.60 -6.74 -26.47
CA THR A 69 5.69 -6.26 -25.09
C THR A 69 4.79 -7.11 -24.21
N LEU A 70 5.34 -7.60 -23.11
CA LEU A 70 4.68 -8.47 -22.14
C LEU A 70 4.46 -7.71 -20.84
N VAL A 71 3.21 -7.63 -20.39
CA VAL A 71 2.86 -7.13 -19.05
C VAL A 71 2.46 -8.33 -18.20
N ARG A 72 3.24 -8.61 -17.16
CA ARG A 72 3.10 -9.82 -16.31
C ARG A 72 2.58 -9.48 -14.92
N ARG A 73 2.26 -10.51 -14.14
CA ARG A 73 1.87 -10.42 -12.72
C ARG A 73 0.64 -9.54 -12.47
N ILE A 74 -0.34 -9.68 -13.35
CA ILE A 74 -1.62 -8.97 -13.25
C ILE A 74 -2.56 -9.82 -12.40
N THR A 75 -3.24 -9.18 -11.45
CA THR A 75 -4.28 -9.75 -10.62
C THR A 75 -5.60 -9.06 -10.93
N GLY A 76 -6.72 -9.78 -10.89
CA GLY A 76 -8.04 -9.22 -11.19
C GLY A 76 -8.40 -9.29 -12.67
N ASP A 77 -9.17 -8.30 -13.14
CA ASP A 77 -9.77 -8.34 -14.49
C ASP A 77 -8.80 -7.90 -15.60
N LEU A 78 -8.40 -8.86 -16.44
CA LEU A 78 -7.50 -8.62 -17.57
C LEU A 78 -8.17 -7.84 -18.70
N GLY A 79 -9.50 -7.95 -18.84
CA GLY A 79 -10.27 -7.29 -19.89
C GLY A 79 -10.30 -5.78 -19.72
N ALA A 80 -10.53 -5.32 -18.49
CA ALA A 80 -10.52 -3.91 -18.12
C ALA A 80 -9.14 -3.28 -18.34
N LEU A 81 -8.06 -3.97 -17.93
CA LEU A 81 -6.69 -3.50 -18.19
C LEU A 81 -6.40 -3.41 -19.69
N ARG A 82 -6.85 -4.40 -20.47
CA ARG A 82 -6.73 -4.37 -21.94
C ARG A 82 -7.48 -3.17 -22.53
N ALA A 83 -8.72 -2.94 -22.11
CA ALA A 83 -9.54 -1.85 -22.64
C ALA A 83 -8.93 -0.49 -22.33
N ASP A 84 -8.39 -0.31 -21.13
CA ASP A 84 -7.73 0.94 -20.74
C ASP A 84 -6.41 1.15 -21.49
N LEU A 85 -5.59 0.10 -21.65
CA LEU A 85 -4.38 0.19 -22.47
C LEU A 85 -4.70 0.45 -23.95
N ALA A 86 -5.77 -0.13 -24.49
CA ALA A 86 -6.19 0.11 -25.86
C ALA A 86 -6.58 1.58 -26.10
N LYS A 87 -7.22 2.24 -25.11
CA LYS A 87 -7.54 3.68 -25.18
C LYS A 87 -6.28 4.56 -25.20
N GLU A 88 -5.25 4.16 -24.47
CA GLU A 88 -4.03 4.97 -24.29
C GLU A 88 -3.06 4.81 -25.44
N LEU A 89 -2.90 3.58 -25.95
CA LEU A 89 -2.03 3.30 -27.08
C LEU A 89 -2.71 3.57 -28.43
N GLY A 90 -4.05 3.60 -28.47
CA GLY A 90 -4.83 3.65 -29.70
C GLY A 90 -4.78 2.36 -30.52
N ASP A 91 -4.16 1.31 -29.98
CA ASP A 91 -3.90 0.04 -30.67
C ASP A 91 -4.73 -1.09 -30.05
N GLU A 92 -5.51 -1.80 -30.89
CA GLU A 92 -6.36 -2.92 -30.45
C GLU A 92 -5.62 -4.27 -30.37
N SER A 93 -4.36 -4.31 -30.81
CA SER A 93 -3.58 -5.54 -30.99
C SER A 93 -3.00 -6.13 -29.70
N ILE A 94 -3.80 -6.10 -28.64
CA ILE A 94 -3.50 -6.64 -27.31
C ILE A 94 -4.16 -8.01 -27.17
N ALA A 95 -3.35 -9.05 -26.99
CA ALA A 95 -3.79 -10.40 -26.72
C ALA A 95 -3.72 -10.72 -25.23
N ILE A 96 -4.77 -11.36 -24.71
CA ILE A 96 -4.84 -11.79 -23.31
C ILE A 96 -4.36 -13.24 -23.20
N LYS A 97 -3.42 -13.51 -22.30
CA LYS A 97 -3.04 -14.87 -21.90
C LYS A 97 -3.57 -15.16 -20.51
N SER A 98 -4.83 -15.57 -20.43
CA SER A 98 -5.55 -15.78 -19.15
C SER A 98 -4.86 -16.80 -18.25
N ALA A 99 -4.36 -17.91 -18.82
CA ALA A 99 -3.67 -18.96 -18.06
C ALA A 99 -2.40 -18.49 -17.33
N ALA A 100 -1.71 -17.48 -17.86
CA ALA A 100 -0.49 -16.93 -17.28
C ALA A 100 -0.68 -15.54 -16.66
N GLN A 101 -1.92 -15.04 -16.63
CA GLN A 101 -2.29 -13.70 -16.16
C GLN A 101 -1.36 -12.59 -16.67
N GLN A 102 -1.19 -12.57 -18.00
CA GLN A 102 -0.34 -11.58 -18.67
C GLN A 102 -0.99 -11.06 -19.95
N LEU A 103 -0.65 -9.82 -20.32
CA LEU A 103 -1.01 -9.22 -21.60
C LEU A 103 0.17 -9.28 -22.56
N VAL A 104 -0.12 -9.56 -23.82
CA VAL A 104 0.85 -9.57 -24.92
C VAL A 104 0.43 -8.50 -25.92
N ILE A 105 1.30 -7.53 -26.11
CA ILE A 105 1.07 -6.36 -26.96
C ILE A 105 2.05 -6.46 -28.13
N LYS A 106 1.59 -6.21 -29.35
CA LYS A 106 2.48 -6.19 -30.51
C LYS A 106 3.33 -4.92 -30.52
N GLY A 107 4.59 -5.05 -30.94
CA GLY A 107 5.54 -3.95 -30.99
C GLY A 107 6.31 -3.75 -29.68
N ASP A 108 7.32 -2.89 -29.73
CA ASP A 108 8.01 -2.38 -28.54
C ASP A 108 7.31 -1.12 -28.05
N ARG A 109 6.49 -1.29 -27.01
CA ARG A 109 5.74 -0.23 -26.33
C ARG A 109 6.16 -0.13 -24.86
N THR A 110 7.35 -0.63 -24.54
CA THR A 110 7.82 -0.82 -23.16
C THR A 110 7.86 0.50 -22.38
N LYS A 111 8.28 1.59 -23.02
CA LYS A 111 8.38 2.92 -22.39
C LYS A 111 7.00 3.50 -22.07
N GLU A 112 6.13 3.54 -23.07
CA GLU A 112 4.77 4.06 -22.97
C GLU A 112 3.98 3.35 -21.85
N ILE A 113 4.06 2.03 -21.79
CA ILE A 113 3.35 1.23 -20.78
C ILE A 113 3.94 1.47 -19.38
N ARG A 114 5.26 1.60 -19.25
CA ARG A 114 5.89 1.88 -17.96
C ARG A 114 5.49 3.26 -17.42
N GLU A 115 5.51 4.27 -18.28
CA GLU A 115 5.08 5.62 -17.93
C GLU A 115 3.61 5.63 -17.50
N TRP A 116 2.75 4.93 -18.25
CA TRP A 116 1.33 4.82 -17.93
C TRP A 116 1.07 4.13 -16.59
N LEU A 117 1.72 2.99 -16.32
CA LEU A 117 1.60 2.29 -15.04
C LEU A 117 2.11 3.13 -13.87
N THR A 118 3.18 3.89 -14.09
CA THR A 118 3.77 4.78 -13.08
C THR A 118 2.81 5.93 -12.75
N LYS A 119 2.17 6.54 -13.76
CA LYS A 119 1.16 7.60 -13.58
C LYS A 119 -0.01 7.14 -12.73
N ARG A 120 -0.42 5.88 -12.87
CA ARG A 120 -1.51 5.27 -12.08
C ARG A 120 -1.08 4.81 -10.67
N GLY A 121 0.21 4.80 -10.38
CA GLY A 121 0.75 4.47 -9.06
C GLY A 121 0.85 2.98 -8.74
N PHE A 122 0.94 2.11 -9.77
CA PHE A 122 1.17 0.67 -9.58
C PHE A 122 2.64 0.35 -9.23
#